data_AF-A0AAU0KJ79-F1
#
_entry.id   AF-A0AAU0KJ79-F1
#
_cell.length_a   1.000
_cell.length_b   1.000
_cell.length_c   1.000
_cell.angle_alpha   90.00
_cell.angle_beta   90.00
_cell.angle_gamma   90.00
#
_symmetry.space_group_name_H-M   'P 1'
#
loop_
_entity.id
_entity.type
_entity.pdbx_description
1 polymer ?
#
loop_
_entity_poly.entity_id
_entity_poly.type
_entity_poly.pdbx_seq_one_letter_code
_entity_poly.pdbx_strand_id
1 'polypeptide(L)'
;MITNNCFNVRSLVLISAVVTGLGLVKPANAQSYLVDLNSRTATRLGTLGGSFSGAQDINDVGQVVGSSETAEGQGHAFITGPDGKGMRDLGTLGGRSVALSINDAGQVAGYFQTGDKRHAFITGPDGKGMRDLGTLGGSESSASGINNAGQVVGGSYTEGDRHFHAFITGPEGKGMRDLLAPTGDPAFGTARSINDAGQVAGVFSAEGPGHAFITGPDGMGMRDLGASGSSSSDAWDINDAGQVVGQDDGSHRAFITGPDGIGMRDLGTLGGMFPFNSSEALGINDAGQVVGRSFATVEGVPAFHAFVTGPDGTGMMDLNSLVEPPQGLIFWEARAINNAGQIIATTSVRPIPEPEIPALFLVGLGLIGFMARRKKAKNPE
;
A
#
# COMPACT_ATOMS: atom_id res chain seq x y z
N MET A 1 -45.60 24.26 28.81
CA MET A 1 -44.96 22.93 28.82
C MET A 1 -44.35 22.73 27.44
N ILE A 2 -43.12 23.22 27.25
CA ILE A 2 -42.39 23.20 25.97
C ILE A 2 -41.12 22.42 26.28
N THR A 3 -40.98 21.26 25.64
CA THR A 3 -39.88 20.33 25.87
C THR A 3 -38.62 20.82 25.15
N ASN A 4 -37.56 21.04 25.93
CA ASN A 4 -36.19 21.21 25.44
C ASN A 4 -35.70 19.89 24.85
N ASN A 5 -35.39 19.86 23.56
CA ASN A 5 -34.53 18.84 22.96
C ASN A 5 -33.29 19.54 22.39
N CYS A 6 -32.24 19.62 23.22
CA CYS A 6 -30.89 19.91 22.76
C CYS A 6 -30.33 18.66 22.08
N PHE A 7 -30.25 18.65 20.76
CA PHE A 7 -29.47 17.64 20.03
C PHE A 7 -27.99 17.97 20.15
N ASN A 8 -27.27 17.11 20.87
CA ASN A 8 -25.83 17.22 21.13
C ASN A 8 -25.10 16.61 19.92
N VAL A 9 -24.59 17.47 19.02
CA VAL A 9 -23.73 17.06 17.90
C VAL A 9 -22.30 16.99 18.44
N ARG A 10 -21.85 15.81 18.86
CA ARG A 10 -20.43 15.55 19.15
C ARG A 10 -19.99 14.27 18.45
N SER A 11 -18.95 14.44 17.63
CA SER A 11 -17.99 13.41 17.19
C SER A 11 -18.49 12.36 16.19
N LEU A 12 -18.54 12.77 14.93
CA LEU A 12 -18.47 11.89 13.77
C LEU A 12 -17.44 12.50 12.79
N VAL A 13 -16.18 12.51 13.21
CA VAL A 13 -15.05 12.61 12.28
C VAL A 13 -14.67 11.17 11.99
N LEU A 14 -14.98 10.71 10.78
CA LEU A 14 -14.42 9.48 10.25
C LEU A 14 -12.90 9.67 10.21
N ILE A 15 -12.21 9.02 11.14
CA ILE A 15 -10.77 8.85 11.08
C ILE A 15 -10.49 7.88 9.94
N SER A 16 -10.19 8.41 8.76
CA SER A 16 -9.56 7.66 7.67
C SER A 16 -8.09 7.41 8.03
N ALA A 17 -7.86 6.63 9.09
CA ALA A 17 -6.54 6.09 9.43
C ALA A 17 -6.65 4.57 9.56
N VAL A 18 -7.32 3.90 8.62
CA VAL A 18 -7.23 2.45 8.47
C VAL A 18 -7.45 2.05 7.01
N VAL A 19 -6.39 1.99 6.20
CA VAL A 19 -6.28 0.98 5.14
C VAL A 19 -4.82 0.50 5.01
N THR A 20 -4.36 -0.21 6.03
CA THR A 20 -3.43 -1.35 5.84
C THR A 20 -3.82 -2.44 6.82
N GLY A 21 -4.98 -3.07 6.59
CA GLY A 21 -5.42 -4.19 7.42
C GLY A 21 -6.90 -4.54 7.41
N LEU A 22 -7.79 -3.71 6.87
CA LEU A 22 -9.22 -4.03 6.78
C LEU A 22 -9.59 -4.57 5.39
N GLY A 23 -9.74 -5.88 5.30
CA GLY A 23 -11.01 -6.50 4.93
C GLY A 23 -11.74 -6.14 3.63
N LEU A 24 -11.10 -5.59 2.59
CA LEU A 24 -11.56 -5.91 1.24
C LEU A 24 -11.28 -7.39 1.02
N VAL A 25 -12.23 -8.13 0.46
CA VAL A 25 -12.12 -9.57 0.15
C VAL A 25 -10.86 -9.77 -0.69
N LYS A 26 -9.72 -10.00 -0.04
CA LYS A 26 -8.49 -10.40 -0.70
C LYS A 26 -8.83 -11.75 -1.31
N PRO A 27 -8.74 -11.93 -2.64
CA PRO A 27 -9.04 -13.22 -3.23
C PRO A 27 -8.18 -14.25 -2.50
N ALA A 28 -8.79 -15.38 -2.14
CA ALA A 28 -8.24 -16.38 -1.20
C ALA A 28 -6.89 -17.02 -1.63
N ASN A 29 -6.21 -16.47 -2.65
CA ASN A 29 -4.94 -16.93 -3.21
C ASN A 29 -4.04 -15.78 -3.71
N ALA A 30 -4.21 -14.55 -3.22
CA ALA A 30 -3.33 -13.44 -3.60
C ALA A 30 -1.89 -13.72 -3.11
N GLN A 31 -0.94 -13.79 -4.05
CA GLN A 31 0.46 -14.10 -3.78
C GLN A 31 1.35 -12.95 -4.22
N SER A 32 2.44 -12.76 -3.48
CA SER A 32 3.45 -11.74 -3.77
C SER A 32 4.52 -12.31 -4.70
N TYR A 33 4.88 -11.53 -5.72
CA TYR A 33 5.91 -11.82 -6.70
C TYR A 33 6.91 -10.66 -6.74
N LEU A 34 8.17 -11.02 -6.95
CA LEU A 34 9.21 -10.10 -7.40
C LEU A 34 9.20 -10.09 -8.93
N VAL A 35 8.86 -8.96 -9.51
CA VAL A 35 8.84 -8.74 -10.96
C VAL A 35 10.07 -7.93 -11.34
N ASP A 36 10.94 -8.47 -12.19
CA ASP A 36 12.12 -7.76 -12.68
C ASP A 36 11.88 -7.30 -14.12
N LEU A 37 11.86 -5.98 -14.34
CA LEU A 37 11.59 -5.38 -15.64
C LEU A 37 12.71 -5.63 -16.66
N ASN A 38 13.95 -5.83 -16.21
CA ASN A 38 15.11 -6.04 -17.09
C ASN A 38 15.11 -7.46 -17.65
N SER A 39 14.95 -8.45 -16.77
CA SER A 39 14.87 -9.86 -17.19
C SER A 39 13.49 -10.25 -17.69
N ARG A 40 12.47 -9.42 -17.42
CA ARG A 40 11.04 -9.68 -17.69
C ARG A 40 10.58 -10.99 -17.05
N THR A 41 10.98 -11.20 -15.80
CA THR A 41 10.63 -12.39 -15.04
C THR A 41 9.81 -12.05 -13.82
N ALA A 42 8.95 -13.00 -13.40
CA ALA A 42 8.18 -12.91 -12.19
C ALA A 42 8.48 -14.10 -11.29
N THR A 43 9.10 -13.84 -10.14
CA THR A 43 9.52 -14.85 -9.17
C THR A 43 8.59 -14.83 -7.96
N ARG A 44 8.00 -15.97 -7.62
CA ARG A 44 7.17 -16.09 -6.41
C ARG A 44 8.06 -16.05 -5.16
N LEU A 45 7.67 -15.26 -4.16
CA LEU A 45 8.45 -15.09 -2.92
C LEU A 45 8.30 -16.27 -1.93
N GLY A 46 7.18 -17.00 -1.97
CA GLY A 46 6.90 -18.12 -1.05
C GLY A 46 6.29 -17.68 0.28
N THR A 47 6.37 -18.55 1.30
CA THR A 47 5.84 -18.32 2.67
C THR A 47 6.81 -18.88 3.72
N LEU A 48 6.59 -18.58 5.00
CA LEU A 48 7.28 -19.18 6.16
C LEU A 48 6.74 -20.58 6.53
N GLY A 49 6.17 -21.29 5.56
CA GLY A 49 5.56 -22.62 5.75
C GLY A 49 4.05 -22.61 5.96
N GLY A 50 3.43 -21.44 6.13
CA GLY A 50 1.98 -21.25 6.15
C GLY A 50 1.36 -21.03 4.77
N SER A 51 0.10 -20.59 4.74
CA SER A 51 -0.68 -20.48 3.50
C SER A 51 -0.56 -19.12 2.81
N PHE A 52 -0.13 -18.10 3.56
CA PHE A 52 -0.17 -16.72 3.12
C PHE A 52 1.15 -15.96 3.32
N SER A 53 1.45 -15.05 2.40
CA SER A 53 2.46 -14.01 2.54
C SER A 53 2.05 -12.73 1.79
N GLY A 54 2.46 -11.59 2.33
CA GLY A 54 2.28 -10.27 1.73
C GLY A 54 3.57 -9.47 1.86
N ALA A 55 4.27 -9.29 0.73
CA ALA A 55 5.42 -8.39 0.63
C ALA A 55 4.96 -6.93 0.67
N GLN A 56 5.79 -6.07 1.25
CA GLN A 56 5.50 -4.64 1.44
C GLN A 56 6.55 -3.77 0.78
N ASP A 57 7.83 -4.11 0.92
CA ASP A 57 8.93 -3.23 0.50
C ASP A 57 10.15 -4.03 0.03
N ILE A 58 11.04 -3.37 -0.71
CA ILE A 58 12.25 -3.93 -1.33
C ILE A 58 13.39 -2.92 -1.34
N ASN A 59 14.60 -3.35 -0.99
CA ASN A 59 15.81 -2.52 -1.11
C ASN A 59 16.57 -2.74 -2.43
N ASP A 60 17.65 -1.99 -2.65
CA ASP A 60 18.35 -1.99 -3.95
C ASP A 60 19.12 -3.27 -4.27
N VAL A 61 19.43 -4.08 -3.26
CA VAL A 61 20.00 -5.43 -3.45
C VAL A 61 18.92 -6.51 -3.65
N GLY A 62 17.64 -6.13 -3.69
CA GLY A 62 16.52 -7.01 -3.95
C GLY A 62 16.09 -7.86 -2.75
N GLN A 63 16.43 -7.46 -1.52
CA GLN A 63 15.85 -8.05 -0.32
C GLN A 63 14.44 -7.52 -0.13
N VAL A 64 13.50 -8.44 0.10
CA VAL A 64 12.08 -8.13 0.23
C VAL A 64 11.62 -8.38 1.66
N VAL A 65 10.80 -7.48 2.20
CA VAL A 65 10.19 -7.62 3.52
C VAL A 65 8.67 -7.64 3.46
N GLY A 66 8.05 -8.14 4.52
CA GLY A 66 6.60 -8.14 4.66
C GLY A 66 6.14 -8.97 5.84
N SER A 67 4.96 -9.59 5.71
CA SER A 67 4.46 -10.57 6.68
C SER A 67 4.09 -11.89 6.01
N SER A 68 4.32 -13.00 6.70
CA SER A 68 3.95 -14.33 6.24
C SER A 68 3.48 -15.20 7.41
N GLU A 69 2.57 -16.12 7.11
CA GLU A 69 2.17 -17.15 8.06
C GLU A 69 3.28 -18.20 8.20
N THR A 70 3.60 -18.55 9.43
CA THR A 70 4.41 -19.72 9.77
C THR A 70 3.61 -21.01 9.56
N ALA A 71 4.28 -22.17 9.63
CA ALA A 71 3.60 -23.47 9.61
C ALA A 71 2.57 -23.65 10.75
N GLU A 72 2.69 -22.88 11.84
CA GLU A 72 1.75 -22.86 12.97
C GLU A 72 0.58 -21.87 12.76
N GLY A 73 0.53 -21.18 11.62
CA GLY A 73 -0.50 -20.19 11.28
C GLY A 73 -0.31 -18.83 11.95
N GLN A 74 0.86 -18.57 12.56
CA GLN A 74 1.16 -17.28 13.19
C GLN A 74 1.71 -16.30 12.14
N GLY A 75 1.27 -15.04 12.18
CA GLY A 75 1.77 -14.01 11.26
C GLY A 75 3.08 -13.41 11.75
N HIS A 76 4.18 -13.64 11.03
CA HIS A 76 5.50 -13.11 11.36
C HIS A 76 6.02 -12.19 10.26
N ALA A 77 6.82 -11.20 10.65
CA ALA A 77 7.60 -10.39 9.74
C ALA A 77 8.69 -11.26 9.09
N PHE A 78 8.93 -11.06 7.80
CA PHE A 78 9.99 -11.77 7.07
C PHE A 78 10.95 -10.79 6.37
N ILE A 79 12.12 -11.32 6.04
CA ILE A 79 13.08 -10.74 5.09
C ILE A 79 13.55 -11.84 4.13
N THR A 80 13.80 -11.53 2.86
CA THR A 80 14.48 -12.46 1.93
C THR A 80 15.97 -12.13 1.82
N GLY A 81 16.76 -13.04 1.26
CA GLY A 81 18.02 -12.67 0.61
C GLY A 81 17.80 -11.87 -0.68
N PRO A 82 18.90 -11.48 -1.35
CA PRO A 82 18.88 -10.80 -2.65
C PRO A 82 18.00 -11.51 -3.68
N ASP A 83 17.44 -10.73 -4.60
CA ASP A 83 16.49 -11.17 -5.63
C ASP A 83 15.28 -11.94 -5.08
N GLY A 84 14.80 -11.60 -3.88
CA GLY A 84 13.61 -12.22 -3.30
C GLY A 84 13.80 -13.68 -2.85
N LYS A 85 15.04 -14.19 -2.78
CA LYS A 85 15.33 -15.61 -2.52
C LYS A 85 15.57 -15.90 -1.04
N GLY A 86 15.09 -17.05 -0.56
CA GLY A 86 15.40 -17.52 0.79
C GLY A 86 14.74 -16.67 1.88
N MET A 87 13.40 -16.71 1.92
CA MET A 87 12.61 -16.07 2.97
C MET A 87 13.04 -16.58 4.36
N ARG A 88 13.31 -15.64 5.26
CA ARG A 88 13.71 -15.85 6.64
C ARG A 88 12.74 -15.12 7.58
N ASP A 89 12.39 -15.80 8.65
CA ASP A 89 11.59 -15.25 9.75
C ASP A 89 12.43 -14.24 10.56
N LEU A 90 11.89 -13.05 10.81
CA LEU A 90 12.48 -12.02 11.68
C LEU A 90 12.11 -12.21 13.17
N GLY A 91 11.13 -13.08 13.45
CA GLY A 91 10.57 -13.30 14.77
C GLY A 91 9.61 -12.20 15.21
N THR A 92 9.38 -12.14 16.52
CA THR A 92 8.41 -11.25 17.16
C THR A 92 8.85 -10.92 18.58
N LEU A 93 8.25 -9.89 19.19
CA LEU A 93 8.45 -9.50 20.59
C LEU A 93 7.26 -9.86 21.50
N GLY A 94 6.44 -10.85 21.11
CA GLY A 94 5.38 -11.39 21.97
C GLY A 94 4.04 -11.63 21.28
N GLY A 95 4.00 -11.69 19.95
CA GLY A 95 2.76 -11.96 19.19
C GLY A 95 2.97 -11.87 17.68
N ARG A 96 2.11 -11.15 16.97
CA ARG A 96 2.25 -10.95 15.51
C ARG A 96 3.31 -9.89 15.21
N SER A 97 4.07 -10.04 14.13
CA SER A 97 4.94 -8.99 13.60
C SER A 97 4.69 -8.75 12.12
N VAL A 98 4.89 -7.51 11.67
CA VAL A 98 4.75 -7.09 10.27
C VAL A 98 5.88 -6.12 9.96
N ALA A 99 6.70 -6.46 8.94
CA ALA A 99 7.65 -5.54 8.36
C ALA A 99 6.96 -4.69 7.28
N LEU A 100 7.21 -3.39 7.30
CA LEU A 100 6.60 -2.42 6.39
C LEU A 100 7.63 -1.71 5.51
N SER A 101 8.88 -1.56 5.98
CA SER A 101 9.94 -0.92 5.19
C SER A 101 11.33 -1.48 5.51
N ILE A 102 12.25 -1.39 4.54
CA ILE A 102 13.62 -1.88 4.61
C ILE A 102 14.60 -0.87 3.99
N ASN A 103 15.78 -0.70 4.59
CA ASN A 103 16.88 0.09 4.00
C ASN A 103 17.96 -0.80 3.35
N ASP A 104 18.97 -0.20 2.73
CA ASP A 104 20.00 -0.95 1.97
C ASP A 104 20.98 -1.73 2.86
N ALA A 105 21.05 -1.41 4.16
CA ALA A 105 21.76 -2.24 5.14
C ALA A 105 20.94 -3.48 5.59
N GLY A 106 19.72 -3.63 5.08
CA GLY A 106 18.79 -4.68 5.46
C GLY A 106 18.19 -4.47 6.85
N GLN A 107 18.22 -3.25 7.40
CA GLN A 107 17.46 -2.92 8.61
C GLN A 107 15.99 -2.80 8.25
N VAL A 108 15.13 -3.31 9.11
CA VAL A 108 13.70 -3.46 8.85
C VAL A 108 12.91 -2.72 9.91
N ALA A 109 11.98 -1.89 9.47
CA ALA A 109 11.03 -1.19 10.32
C ALA A 109 9.61 -1.72 10.10
N GLY A 110 8.81 -1.68 11.15
CA GLY A 110 7.42 -2.10 11.11
C GLY A 110 6.79 -2.08 12.49
N TYR A 111 5.91 -3.05 12.76
CA TYR A 111 5.28 -3.16 14.06
C TYR A 111 5.13 -4.61 14.53
N PHE A 112 5.09 -4.78 15.85
CA PHE A 112 4.65 -6.01 16.49
C PHE A 112 3.40 -5.73 17.33
N GLN A 113 2.63 -6.78 17.58
CA GLN A 113 1.37 -6.70 18.31
C GLN A 113 1.32 -7.79 19.38
N THR A 114 1.10 -7.35 20.63
CA THR A 114 0.92 -8.23 21.80
C THR A 114 -0.44 -7.91 22.43
N GLY A 115 -1.38 -8.85 22.34
CA GLY A 115 -2.78 -8.57 22.64
C GLY A 115 -3.34 -7.52 21.69
N ASP A 116 -3.98 -6.49 22.24
CA ASP A 116 -4.59 -5.41 21.45
C ASP A 116 -3.62 -4.27 21.12
N LYS A 117 -2.42 -4.25 21.71
CA LYS A 117 -1.47 -3.14 21.57
C LYS A 117 -0.44 -3.39 20.48
N ARG A 118 -0.18 -2.35 19.69
CA ARG A 118 0.82 -2.33 18.63
C ARG A 118 1.97 -1.39 18.97
N HIS A 119 3.20 -1.86 18.78
CA HIS A 119 4.41 -1.06 18.97
C HIS A 119 5.30 -1.12 17.73
N ALA A 120 5.91 0.01 17.39
CA ALA A 120 6.90 0.13 16.33
C ALA A 120 8.18 -0.63 16.69
N PHE A 121 8.81 -1.28 15.71
CA PHE A 121 10.13 -1.87 15.87
C PHE A 121 11.11 -1.43 14.79
N ILE A 122 12.39 -1.62 15.08
CA ILE A 122 13.50 -1.65 14.12
C ILE A 122 14.35 -2.90 14.36
N THR A 123 14.98 -3.43 13.32
CA THR A 123 16.03 -4.46 13.43
C THR A 123 17.43 -3.87 13.17
N GLY A 124 18.47 -4.58 13.57
CA GLY A 124 19.82 -4.35 13.06
C GLY A 124 19.99 -4.86 11.61
N PRO A 125 21.18 -4.65 11.01
CA PRO A 125 21.48 -5.07 9.64
C PRO A 125 21.15 -6.54 9.36
N ASP A 126 20.77 -6.84 8.13
CA ASP A 126 20.21 -8.14 7.70
C ASP A 126 19.00 -8.62 8.53
N GLY A 127 18.20 -7.72 9.07
CA GLY A 127 17.03 -8.08 9.85
C GLY A 127 17.34 -8.67 11.23
N LYS A 128 18.55 -8.48 11.77
CA LYS A 128 18.96 -9.13 13.02
C LYS A 128 18.59 -8.32 14.26
N GLY A 129 17.95 -8.96 15.23
CA GLY A 129 17.69 -8.35 16.53
C GLY A 129 16.60 -7.29 16.48
N MET A 130 15.34 -7.75 16.48
CA MET A 130 14.17 -6.89 16.60
C MET A 130 14.17 -6.14 17.94
N ARG A 131 13.99 -4.82 17.88
CA ARG A 131 13.98 -3.92 19.04
C ARG A 131 12.75 -3.02 18.99
N ASP A 132 12.02 -2.96 20.09
CA ASP A 132 10.92 -2.01 20.30
C ASP A 132 11.44 -0.56 20.31
N LEU A 133 10.77 0.33 19.57
CA LEU A 133 11.07 1.76 19.52
C LEU A 133 10.32 2.57 20.59
N GLY A 134 9.31 1.99 21.24
CA GLY A 134 8.44 2.67 22.19
C GLY A 134 7.38 3.54 21.52
N THR A 135 6.89 4.54 22.25
CA THR A 135 5.80 5.44 21.84
C THR A 135 6.14 6.90 22.17
N LEU A 136 5.30 7.86 21.74
CA LEU A 136 5.34 9.26 22.16
C LEU A 136 4.75 9.49 23.57
N GLY A 137 4.74 8.46 24.42
CA GLY A 137 4.18 8.49 25.78
C GLY A 137 2.76 7.92 25.89
N GLY A 138 2.10 7.62 24.76
CA GLY A 138 0.84 6.89 24.71
C GLY A 138 1.01 5.37 24.69
N SER A 139 -0.04 4.67 24.34
CA SER A 139 -0.13 3.21 24.44
C SER A 139 0.27 2.43 23.19
N GLU A 140 0.34 3.08 22.02
CA GLU A 140 0.66 2.41 20.75
C GLU A 140 1.54 3.25 19.81
N SER A 141 2.23 2.54 18.92
CA SER A 141 3.00 3.10 17.80
C SER A 141 3.09 2.10 16.64
N SER A 142 3.36 2.61 15.43
CA SER A 142 3.65 1.82 14.24
C SER A 142 4.65 2.56 13.37
N ALA A 143 5.75 1.91 12.99
CA ALA A 143 6.64 2.43 11.97
C ALA A 143 6.08 2.17 10.57
N SER A 144 6.41 3.04 9.61
CA SER A 144 5.96 2.95 8.22
C SER A 144 7.11 3.08 7.22
N GLY A 145 8.16 3.84 7.53
CA GLY A 145 9.32 4.02 6.66
C GLY A 145 10.64 4.05 7.43
N ILE A 146 11.74 3.72 6.75
CA ILE A 146 13.11 3.79 7.25
C ILE A 146 14.06 4.25 6.13
N ASN A 147 15.02 5.12 6.44
CA ASN A 147 16.07 5.51 5.49
C ASN A 147 17.43 4.82 5.77
N ASN A 148 18.45 5.09 4.95
CA ASN A 148 19.77 4.46 5.07
C ASN A 148 20.58 4.90 6.31
N ALA A 149 20.19 5.98 6.99
CA ALA A 149 20.73 6.34 8.31
C ALA A 149 20.06 5.56 9.47
N GLY A 150 19.06 4.74 9.17
CA GLY A 150 18.24 4.03 10.15
C GLY A 150 17.28 4.96 10.90
N GLN A 151 16.96 6.15 10.36
CA GLN A 151 15.89 6.97 10.88
C GLN A 151 14.56 6.34 10.48
N VAL A 152 13.71 6.10 11.48
CA VAL A 152 12.38 5.49 11.32
C VAL A 152 11.30 6.52 11.52
N VAL A 153 10.29 6.49 10.66
CA VAL A 153 9.08 7.32 10.75
C VAL A 153 7.82 6.47 10.89
N GLY A 154 6.74 7.08 11.36
CA GLY A 154 5.45 6.41 11.49
C GLY A 154 4.44 7.24 12.27
N GLY A 155 3.52 6.55 12.97
CA GLY A 155 2.54 7.17 13.86
C GLY A 155 2.60 6.62 15.29
N SER A 156 2.33 7.45 16.28
CA SER A 156 2.26 7.05 17.69
C SER A 156 1.28 7.89 18.49
N TYR A 157 0.63 7.26 19.47
CA TYR A 157 -0.15 7.99 20.45
C TYR A 157 0.74 8.80 21.40
N THR A 158 0.32 10.03 21.63
CA THR A 158 0.87 10.93 22.65
C THR A 158 0.34 10.58 24.04
N GLU A 159 0.91 11.22 25.07
CA GLU A 159 0.54 10.99 26.48
C GLU A 159 -0.98 11.00 26.71
N GLY A 160 -1.49 9.93 27.33
CA GLY A 160 -2.91 9.75 27.63
C GLY A 160 -3.77 9.41 26.42
N ASP A 161 -3.16 8.98 25.31
CA ASP A 161 -3.82 8.57 24.06
C ASP A 161 -4.72 9.66 23.45
N ARG A 162 -4.33 10.92 23.65
CA ARG A 162 -5.12 12.08 23.20
C ARG A 162 -5.08 12.25 21.69
N HIS A 163 -3.89 12.10 21.11
CA HIS A 163 -3.68 12.32 19.68
C HIS A 163 -2.75 11.26 19.09
N PHE A 164 -3.02 10.90 17.84
CA PHE A 164 -2.16 10.03 17.04
C PHE A 164 -1.32 10.90 16.10
N HIS A 165 -0.05 11.04 16.42
CA HIS A 165 0.87 11.96 15.75
C HIS A 165 1.91 11.23 14.92
N ALA A 166 2.34 11.87 13.83
CA ALA A 166 3.49 11.41 13.09
C ALA A 166 4.76 11.55 13.94
N PHE A 167 5.66 10.58 13.87
CA PHE A 167 6.97 10.65 14.53
C PHE A 167 8.11 10.46 13.53
N ILE A 168 9.30 10.90 13.96
CA ILE A 168 10.60 10.54 13.38
C ILE A 168 11.55 10.14 14.52
N THR A 169 12.45 9.21 14.26
CA THR A 169 13.53 8.86 15.19
C THR A 169 14.88 9.42 14.74
N GLY A 170 15.85 9.49 15.67
CA GLY A 170 17.24 9.70 15.30
C GLY A 170 17.84 8.46 14.61
N PRO A 171 19.06 8.57 14.06
CA PRO A 171 19.76 7.47 13.41
C PRO A 171 19.77 6.18 14.25
N GLU A 172 19.73 5.04 13.57
CA GLU A 172 19.62 3.72 14.21
C GLU A 172 18.37 3.56 15.10
N GLY A 173 17.27 4.26 14.79
CA GLY A 173 16.02 4.23 15.53
C GLY A 173 16.14 4.77 16.96
N LYS A 174 17.01 5.77 17.20
CA LYS A 174 17.27 6.30 18.55
C LYS A 174 16.43 7.51 18.87
N GLY A 175 15.59 7.36 19.89
CA GLY A 175 14.73 8.42 20.41
C GLY A 175 13.59 8.73 19.45
N MET A 176 12.38 8.90 19.97
CA MET A 176 11.20 9.22 19.18
C MET A 176 10.87 10.70 19.36
N ARG A 177 10.74 11.43 18.25
CA ARG A 177 10.38 12.85 18.24
C ARG A 177 9.04 13.02 17.52
N ASP A 178 8.15 13.76 18.13
CA ASP A 178 6.87 14.17 17.54
C ASP A 178 7.12 15.17 16.39
N LEU A 179 6.62 14.85 15.19
CA LEU A 179 6.71 15.71 14.00
C LEU A 179 5.66 16.85 14.01
N LEU A 180 4.55 16.67 14.73
CA LEU A 180 3.42 17.58 14.76
C LEU A 180 3.39 18.49 16.00
N ALA A 181 4.24 18.24 16.99
CA ALA A 181 4.36 19.13 18.16
C ALA A 181 4.49 20.64 17.80
N PRO A 182 5.20 21.05 16.73
CA PRO A 182 5.28 22.46 16.35
C PRO A 182 4.01 23.05 15.72
N THR A 183 3.09 22.23 15.19
CA THR A 183 1.89 22.71 14.49
C THR A 183 0.73 23.04 15.43
N GLY A 184 0.82 22.62 16.70
CA GLY A 184 -0.26 22.76 17.69
C GLY A 184 -1.32 21.66 17.59
N ASP A 185 -2.08 21.53 18.67
CA ASP A 185 -3.23 20.62 18.84
C ASP A 185 -4.48 21.27 18.20
N PRO A 186 -5.21 20.64 17.25
CA PRO A 186 -5.45 19.19 17.16
C PRO A 186 -4.94 18.51 15.88
N ALA A 187 -3.74 18.83 15.40
CA ALA A 187 -3.22 18.21 14.18
C ALA A 187 -3.05 16.68 14.35
N PHE A 188 -3.72 15.89 13.52
CA PHE A 188 -3.45 14.47 13.37
C PHE A 188 -2.60 14.24 12.15
N GLY A 189 -1.75 13.22 12.17
CA GLY A 189 -1.01 12.86 10.97
C GLY A 189 -0.26 11.56 11.13
N THR A 190 0.12 10.99 10.00
CA THR A 190 0.92 9.78 9.93
C THR A 190 1.97 9.98 8.86
N ALA A 191 3.23 9.80 9.24
CA ALA A 191 4.33 9.70 8.29
C ALA A 191 4.29 8.32 7.63
N ARG A 192 4.39 8.29 6.30
CA ARG A 192 4.35 7.04 5.52
C ARG A 192 5.72 6.63 4.99
N SER A 193 6.50 7.58 4.50
CA SER A 193 7.83 7.32 3.91
C SER A 193 8.83 8.43 4.25
N ILE A 194 10.12 8.11 4.14
CA ILE A 194 11.26 8.98 4.44
C ILE A 194 12.39 8.68 3.46
N ASN A 195 13.03 9.72 2.91
CA ASN A 195 14.19 9.57 2.05
C ASN A 195 15.53 9.72 2.81
N ASP A 196 16.66 9.59 2.11
CA ASP A 196 17.99 9.62 2.75
C ASP A 196 18.41 11.02 3.23
N ALA A 197 17.76 12.08 2.74
CA ALA A 197 17.91 13.43 3.29
C ALA A 197 17.10 13.64 4.58
N GLY A 198 16.30 12.66 4.99
CA GLY A 198 15.41 12.75 6.14
C GLY A 198 14.15 13.58 5.87
N GLN A 199 13.80 13.84 4.60
CA GLN A 199 12.51 14.41 4.24
C GLN A 199 11.43 13.35 4.41
N VAL A 200 10.34 13.72 5.08
CA VAL A 200 9.25 12.81 5.44
C VAL A 200 8.01 13.16 4.64
N ALA A 201 7.40 12.16 4.00
CA ALA A 201 6.11 12.28 3.34
C ALA A 201 5.02 11.53 4.11
N GLY A 202 3.80 12.06 4.09
CA GLY A 202 2.67 11.44 4.76
C GLY A 202 1.37 12.22 4.59
N VAL A 203 0.42 11.98 5.48
CA VAL A 203 -0.86 12.71 5.53
C VAL A 203 -1.01 13.39 6.87
N PHE A 204 -1.57 14.60 6.86
CA PHE A 204 -1.94 15.33 8.07
C PHE A 204 -3.29 16.03 7.90
N SER A 205 -3.96 16.30 9.01
CA SER A 205 -5.18 17.10 9.08
C SER A 205 -5.13 17.97 10.33
N ALA A 206 -5.28 19.29 10.16
CA ALA A 206 -5.34 20.24 11.27
C ALA A 206 -6.80 20.61 11.62
N GLU A 207 -7.59 21.06 10.64
CA GLU A 207 -9.05 21.22 10.73
C GLU A 207 -9.64 21.17 9.29
N GLY A 208 -10.08 20.00 8.82
CA GLY A 208 -10.60 19.84 7.45
C GLY A 208 -10.17 18.54 6.77
N PRO A 209 -10.29 18.43 5.44
CA PRO A 209 -9.80 17.27 4.68
C PRO A 209 -8.29 17.08 4.92
N GLY A 210 -7.85 15.83 5.04
CA GLY A 210 -6.43 15.52 5.22
C GLY A 210 -5.66 15.73 3.93
N HIS A 211 -4.48 16.33 4.00
CA HIS A 211 -3.62 16.55 2.84
C HIS A 211 -2.29 15.82 2.98
N ALA A 212 -1.73 15.48 1.82
CA ALA A 212 -0.37 15.04 1.68
C ALA A 212 0.59 16.14 2.15
N PHE A 213 1.63 15.77 2.89
CA PHE A 213 2.71 16.69 3.27
C PHE A 213 4.08 16.14 2.86
N ILE A 214 5.04 17.05 2.83
CA ILE A 214 6.47 16.76 2.86
C ILE A 214 7.15 17.64 3.92
N THR A 215 8.20 17.16 4.60
CA THR A 215 9.07 18.00 5.43
C THR A 215 10.35 18.39 4.68
N GLY A 216 11.06 19.41 5.17
CA GLY A 216 12.50 19.53 4.91
C GLY A 216 13.31 18.41 5.60
N PRO A 217 14.65 18.46 5.44
CA PRO A 217 15.58 17.49 6.02
C PRO A 217 15.38 17.26 7.51
N ASP A 218 15.70 16.05 7.97
CA ASP A 218 15.52 15.60 9.34
C ASP A 218 14.11 15.84 9.90
N GLY A 219 13.06 15.72 9.08
CA GLY A 219 11.68 15.91 9.50
C GLY A 219 11.30 17.34 9.87
N MET A 220 12.06 18.35 9.45
CA MET A 220 11.87 19.74 9.87
C MET A 220 11.12 20.57 8.82
N GLY A 221 10.20 21.44 9.26
CA GLY A 221 9.51 22.36 8.36
C GLY A 221 8.53 21.63 7.43
N MET A 222 7.41 21.18 8.00
CA MET A 222 6.32 20.57 7.26
C MET A 222 5.71 21.56 6.25
N ARG A 223 5.47 21.06 5.05
CA ARG A 223 4.79 21.78 3.96
C ARG A 223 3.63 20.94 3.45
N ASP A 224 2.47 21.58 3.40
CA ASP A 224 1.27 21.03 2.76
C ASP A 224 1.47 20.97 1.23
N LEU A 225 1.19 19.82 0.63
CA LEU A 225 1.21 19.62 -0.82
C LEU A 225 -0.14 19.94 -1.48
N GLY A 226 -1.21 20.05 -0.69
CA GLY A 226 -2.58 20.30 -1.12
C GLY A 226 -3.23 19.11 -1.81
N ALA A 227 -4.42 19.35 -2.37
CA ALA A 227 -5.20 18.40 -3.15
C ALA A 227 -5.97 19.14 -4.27
N SER A 228 -6.61 18.44 -5.20
CA SER A 228 -7.45 19.09 -6.22
C SER A 228 -8.74 19.66 -5.62
N GLY A 229 -8.88 20.99 -5.66
CA GLY A 229 -10.06 21.65 -5.13
C GLY A 229 -10.08 21.62 -3.60
N SER A 230 -11.11 20.99 -3.02
CA SER A 230 -11.31 20.89 -1.56
C SER A 230 -11.29 19.44 -1.05
N SER A 231 -10.68 18.53 -1.81
CA SER A 231 -10.57 17.11 -1.46
C SER A 231 -9.43 16.83 -0.49
N SER A 232 -9.28 15.56 -0.11
CA SER A 232 -8.11 15.03 0.56
C SER A 232 -7.06 14.52 -0.43
N SER A 233 -5.82 14.44 0.03
CA SER A 233 -4.72 13.78 -0.66
C SER A 233 -3.88 12.98 0.32
N ASP A 234 -3.30 11.89 -0.18
CA ASP A 234 -2.48 10.96 0.60
C ASP A 234 -1.14 10.77 -0.12
N ALA A 235 -0.04 11.10 0.54
CA ALA A 235 1.29 10.69 0.11
C ALA A 235 1.58 9.27 0.59
N TRP A 236 2.04 8.41 -0.30
CA TRP A 236 2.40 7.02 -0.04
C TRP A 236 3.91 6.81 0.01
N ASP A 237 4.66 7.47 -0.88
CA ASP A 237 6.11 7.25 -0.98
C ASP A 237 6.87 8.50 -1.47
N ILE A 238 8.19 8.53 -1.23
CA ILE A 238 9.10 9.63 -1.56
C ILE A 238 10.47 9.07 -1.98
N ASN A 239 11.06 9.62 -3.04
CA ASN A 239 12.43 9.28 -3.45
C ASN A 239 13.49 10.29 -2.96
N ASP A 240 14.76 10.05 -3.27
CA ASP A 240 15.87 10.91 -2.81
C ASP A 240 15.92 12.30 -3.46
N ALA A 241 15.22 12.50 -4.59
CA ALA A 241 15.01 13.83 -5.16
C ALA A 241 13.90 14.62 -4.44
N GLY A 242 13.22 14.01 -3.47
CA GLY A 242 12.07 14.58 -2.78
C GLY A 242 10.79 14.59 -3.62
N GLN A 243 10.71 13.79 -4.69
CA GLN A 243 9.47 13.59 -5.43
C GLN A 243 8.56 12.69 -4.61
N VAL A 244 7.32 13.15 -4.38
CA VAL A 244 6.32 12.47 -3.57
C VAL A 244 5.24 11.92 -4.49
N VAL A 245 4.87 10.66 -4.28
CA VAL A 245 3.77 10.00 -4.98
C VAL A 245 2.63 9.66 -4.04
N GLY A 246 1.44 9.57 -4.60
CA GLY A 246 0.26 9.37 -3.77
C GLY A 246 -1.04 9.28 -4.55
N GLN A 247 -2.14 9.47 -3.84
CA GLN A 247 -3.48 9.57 -4.40
C GLN A 247 -4.13 10.90 -4.01
N ASP A 248 -4.82 11.52 -4.96
CA ASP A 248 -5.76 12.61 -4.71
C ASP A 248 -7.19 12.07 -4.76
N ASP A 249 -7.92 12.18 -3.66
CA ASP A 249 -9.27 11.64 -3.49
C ASP A 249 -10.32 12.42 -4.29
N GLY A 250 -10.06 13.69 -4.58
CA GLY A 250 -10.99 14.52 -5.35
C GLY A 250 -11.11 14.02 -6.78
N SER A 251 -9.96 13.70 -7.38
CA SER A 251 -9.87 13.19 -8.74
C SER A 251 -9.88 11.65 -8.80
N HIS A 252 -9.66 10.96 -7.68
CA HIS A 252 -9.38 9.52 -7.60
C HIS A 252 -8.16 9.14 -8.45
N ARG A 253 -7.10 9.95 -8.42
CA ARG A 253 -5.94 9.81 -9.31
C ARG A 253 -4.64 9.70 -8.56
N ALA A 254 -3.74 8.90 -9.12
CA ALA A 254 -2.35 8.86 -8.75
C ALA A 254 -1.68 10.20 -9.11
N PHE A 255 -0.88 10.74 -8.21
CA PHE A 255 -0.06 11.91 -8.47
C PHE A 255 1.43 11.63 -8.26
N ILE A 256 2.25 12.50 -8.84
CA ILE A 256 3.66 12.69 -8.51
C ILE A 256 3.93 14.20 -8.36
N THR A 257 4.81 14.60 -7.45
CA THR A 257 5.32 15.97 -7.38
C THR A 257 6.67 16.12 -8.10
N GLY A 258 7.06 17.35 -8.44
CA GLY A 258 8.44 17.65 -8.78
C GLY A 258 9.38 17.52 -7.57
N PRO A 259 10.70 17.68 -7.77
CA PRO A 259 11.70 17.61 -6.71
C PRO A 259 11.35 18.50 -5.51
N ASP A 260 11.78 18.08 -4.33
CA ASP A 260 11.45 18.69 -3.05
C ASP A 260 9.94 18.90 -2.83
N GLY A 261 9.09 18.05 -3.42
CA GLY A 261 7.63 18.08 -3.32
C GLY A 261 6.95 19.20 -4.10
N ILE A 262 7.61 19.83 -5.07
CA ILE A 262 7.08 21.03 -5.75
C ILE A 262 6.20 20.65 -6.94
N GLY A 263 4.95 21.12 -6.92
CA GLY A 263 4.03 21.00 -8.05
C GLY A 263 3.48 19.59 -8.21
N MET A 264 2.25 19.37 -7.74
CA MET A 264 1.53 18.10 -7.91
C MET A 264 1.04 17.94 -9.35
N ARG A 265 1.26 16.75 -9.92
CA ARG A 265 0.83 16.39 -11.28
C ARG A 265 0.13 15.04 -11.29
N ASP A 266 -1.05 14.99 -11.91
CA ASP A 266 -1.80 13.75 -12.20
C ASP A 266 -1.00 12.84 -13.16
N LEU A 267 -0.89 11.55 -12.82
CA LEU A 267 -0.24 10.51 -13.63
C LEU A 267 -1.18 9.86 -14.66
N GLY A 268 -2.49 10.09 -14.55
CA GLY A 268 -3.52 9.50 -15.41
C GLY A 268 -3.97 8.11 -14.95
N THR A 269 -4.57 7.36 -15.88
CA THR A 269 -5.01 5.98 -15.67
C THR A 269 -4.62 5.11 -16.86
N LEU A 270 -4.64 3.79 -16.71
CA LEU A 270 -4.47 2.83 -17.82
C LEU A 270 -5.69 2.78 -18.76
N GLY A 271 -6.76 3.51 -18.43
CA GLY A 271 -8.02 3.52 -19.16
C GLY A 271 -9.20 3.60 -18.21
N GLY A 272 -10.28 2.88 -18.56
CA GLY A 272 -11.53 2.88 -17.81
C GLY A 272 -12.52 3.94 -18.28
N MET A 273 -13.80 3.58 -18.30
CA MET A 273 -14.87 4.53 -18.60
C MET A 273 -15.24 5.29 -17.33
N PHE A 274 -15.39 6.61 -17.44
CA PHE A 274 -15.95 7.43 -16.37
C PHE A 274 -17.30 6.86 -15.91
N PRO A 275 -17.57 6.77 -14.59
CA PRO A 275 -16.83 7.34 -13.46
C PRO A 275 -15.80 6.39 -12.82
N PHE A 276 -15.46 5.25 -13.42
CA PHE A 276 -14.65 4.20 -12.79
C PHE A 276 -13.15 4.30 -13.06
N ASN A 277 -12.66 5.42 -13.60
CA ASN A 277 -11.25 5.62 -13.93
C ASN A 277 -10.48 6.16 -12.72
N SER A 278 -9.98 5.25 -11.87
CA SER A 278 -9.07 5.61 -10.77
C SER A 278 -7.67 5.04 -10.92
N SER A 279 -6.73 5.67 -10.23
CA SER A 279 -5.36 5.20 -10.06
C SER A 279 -4.82 5.60 -8.70
N GLU A 280 -3.85 4.82 -8.21
CA GLU A 280 -3.18 5.05 -6.94
C GLU A 280 -1.70 4.68 -7.12
N ALA A 281 -0.81 5.62 -6.81
CA ALA A 281 0.64 5.40 -6.78
C ALA A 281 1.06 4.97 -5.38
N LEU A 282 1.83 3.89 -5.29
CA LEU A 282 2.20 3.24 -4.02
C LEU A 282 3.71 3.25 -3.77
N GLY A 283 4.53 3.33 -4.82
CA GLY A 283 5.99 3.35 -4.68
C GLY A 283 6.67 4.12 -5.80
N ILE A 284 7.86 4.66 -5.52
CA ILE A 284 8.69 5.42 -6.46
C ILE A 284 10.17 5.07 -6.26
N ASN A 285 10.94 5.00 -7.34
CA ASN A 285 12.41 4.89 -7.26
C ASN A 285 13.11 6.22 -7.57
N ASP A 286 14.44 6.27 -7.48
CA ASP A 286 15.21 7.52 -7.66
C ASP A 286 15.26 8.02 -9.11
N ALA A 287 14.90 7.17 -10.08
CA ALA A 287 14.67 7.61 -11.45
C ALA A 287 13.29 8.28 -11.64
N GLY A 288 12.47 8.34 -10.59
CA GLY A 288 11.11 8.85 -10.62
C GLY A 288 10.12 7.90 -11.29
N GLN A 289 10.45 6.61 -11.44
CA GLN A 289 9.52 5.62 -11.94
C GLN A 289 8.53 5.26 -10.84
N VAL A 290 7.25 5.35 -11.15
CA VAL A 290 6.16 5.17 -10.18
C VAL A 290 5.46 3.86 -10.45
N VAL A 291 5.14 3.12 -9.39
CA VAL A 291 4.33 1.89 -9.44
C VAL A 291 3.06 2.04 -8.62
N GLY A 292 2.06 1.25 -8.96
CA GLY A 292 0.79 1.28 -8.25
C GLY A 292 -0.27 0.40 -8.89
N ARG A 293 -1.53 0.80 -8.74
CA ARG A 293 -2.68 0.18 -9.41
C ARG A 293 -3.53 1.21 -10.14
N SER A 294 -4.10 0.82 -11.26
CA SER A 294 -5.04 1.64 -12.01
C SER A 294 -6.17 0.79 -12.54
N PHE A 295 -7.38 1.34 -12.56
CA PHE A 295 -8.48 0.72 -13.27
C PHE A 295 -8.19 0.66 -14.76
N ALA A 296 -8.39 -0.52 -15.31
CA ALA A 296 -8.37 -0.80 -16.73
C ALA A 296 -9.67 -1.53 -17.13
N THR A 297 -10.03 -1.44 -18.41
CA THR A 297 -11.06 -2.29 -19.00
C THR A 297 -10.36 -3.22 -19.99
N VAL A 298 -10.19 -4.48 -19.60
CA VAL A 298 -9.57 -5.50 -20.45
C VAL A 298 -10.66 -6.52 -20.80
N GLU A 299 -10.84 -6.77 -22.09
CA GLU A 299 -11.87 -7.69 -22.61
C GLU A 299 -13.30 -7.34 -22.13
N GLY A 300 -13.58 -6.05 -21.89
CA GLY A 300 -14.89 -5.57 -21.46
C GLY A 300 -15.17 -5.71 -19.96
N VAL A 301 -14.22 -6.24 -19.18
CA VAL A 301 -14.36 -6.39 -17.71
C VAL A 301 -13.52 -5.31 -17.00
N PRO A 302 -14.12 -4.45 -16.16
CA PRO A 302 -13.38 -3.53 -15.32
C PRO A 302 -12.58 -4.28 -14.25
N ALA A 303 -11.28 -4.05 -14.18
CA ALA A 303 -10.41 -4.62 -13.15
C ALA A 303 -9.24 -3.67 -12.82
N PHE A 304 -8.67 -3.82 -11.62
CA PHE A 304 -7.40 -3.19 -11.30
C PHE A 304 -6.25 -3.94 -11.94
N HIS A 305 -5.35 -3.19 -12.56
CA HIS A 305 -4.10 -3.66 -13.12
C HIS A 305 -2.95 -2.93 -12.44
N ALA A 306 -1.86 -3.65 -12.19
CA ALA A 306 -0.62 -3.04 -11.76
C ALA A 306 -0.06 -2.15 -12.87
N PHE A 307 0.44 -0.96 -12.54
CA PHE A 307 1.12 -0.10 -13.50
C PHE A 307 2.56 0.18 -13.08
N VAL A 308 3.37 0.58 -14.06
CA VAL A 308 4.65 1.26 -13.87
C VAL A 308 4.77 2.42 -14.86
N THR A 309 5.42 3.52 -14.48
CA THR A 309 5.72 4.64 -15.38
C THR A 309 7.16 4.58 -15.90
N GLY A 310 7.46 5.34 -16.94
CA GLY A 310 8.81 5.79 -17.23
C GLY A 310 9.34 6.77 -16.18
N PRO A 311 10.60 7.22 -16.34
CA PRO A 311 11.23 8.20 -15.45
C PRO A 311 10.39 9.46 -15.26
N ASP A 312 10.53 10.08 -14.10
CA ASP A 312 9.74 11.25 -13.68
C ASP A 312 8.23 11.07 -13.92
N GLY A 313 7.66 9.90 -13.61
CA GLY A 313 6.23 9.65 -13.73
C GLY A 313 5.67 9.68 -15.16
N THR A 314 6.51 9.59 -16.19
CA THR A 314 6.05 9.76 -17.58
C THR A 314 5.48 8.46 -18.16
N GLY A 315 4.29 8.52 -18.79
CA GLY A 315 3.72 7.40 -19.53
C GLY A 315 3.42 6.17 -18.68
N MET A 316 2.24 6.15 -18.05
CA MET A 316 1.73 4.99 -17.32
C MET A 316 1.56 3.78 -18.26
N MET A 317 2.16 2.65 -17.89
CA MET A 317 2.14 1.39 -18.64
C MET A 317 1.59 0.25 -17.79
N ASP A 318 0.81 -0.64 -18.40
CA ASP A 318 0.28 -1.83 -17.71
C ASP A 318 1.41 -2.84 -17.51
N LEU A 319 1.70 -3.22 -16.26
CA LEU A 319 2.75 -4.17 -15.93
C LEU A 319 2.52 -5.53 -16.59
N ASN A 320 1.26 -5.93 -16.79
CA ASN A 320 0.88 -7.18 -17.46
C ASN A 320 1.25 -7.21 -18.95
N SER A 321 1.54 -6.05 -19.55
CA SER A 321 2.03 -5.93 -20.93
C SER A 321 3.56 -5.99 -21.03
N LEU A 322 4.26 -5.77 -19.92
CA LEU A 322 5.72 -5.71 -19.85
C LEU A 322 6.33 -7.03 -19.38
N VAL A 323 5.66 -7.69 -18.43
CA VAL A 323 6.07 -8.97 -17.87
C VAL A 323 4.87 -9.92 -17.85
N GLU A 324 5.07 -11.13 -18.37
CA GLU A 324 4.00 -12.12 -18.41
C GLU A 324 3.67 -12.62 -17.00
N PRO A 325 2.43 -12.45 -16.51
CA PRO A 325 2.03 -12.99 -15.22
C PRO A 325 1.93 -14.52 -15.28
N PRO A 326 2.02 -15.22 -14.13
CA PRO A 326 1.79 -16.65 -14.09
C PRO A 326 0.44 -17.04 -14.71
N GLN A 327 0.39 -18.25 -15.29
CA GLN A 327 -0.78 -18.72 -16.03
C GLN A 327 -2.08 -18.58 -15.23
N GLY A 328 -3.09 -17.94 -15.84
CA GLY A 328 -4.42 -17.73 -15.23
C GLY A 328 -4.50 -16.55 -14.25
N LEU A 329 -3.40 -15.82 -14.06
CA LEU A 329 -3.34 -14.67 -13.16
C LEU A 329 -3.10 -13.36 -13.93
N ILE A 330 -3.34 -12.24 -13.23
CA ILE A 330 -2.89 -10.90 -13.57
C ILE A 330 -2.12 -10.30 -12.39
N PHE A 331 -1.20 -9.39 -12.66
CA PHE A 331 -0.72 -8.42 -11.68
C PHE A 331 -1.77 -7.32 -11.52
N TRP A 332 -2.39 -7.25 -10.35
CA TRP A 332 -3.46 -6.28 -10.10
C TRP A 332 -2.99 -5.07 -9.27
N GLU A 333 -1.86 -5.19 -8.57
CA GLU A 333 -1.27 -4.14 -7.75
C GLU A 333 0.25 -4.29 -7.71
N ALA A 334 0.99 -3.20 -7.94
CA ALA A 334 2.41 -3.09 -7.66
C ALA A 334 2.63 -2.17 -6.45
N ARG A 335 3.36 -2.65 -5.44
CA ARG A 335 3.49 -2.02 -4.12
C ARG A 335 4.75 -1.18 -3.96
N ALA A 336 5.88 -1.70 -4.40
CA ALA A 336 7.19 -1.07 -4.22
C ALA A 336 8.07 -1.34 -5.45
N ILE A 337 9.03 -0.47 -5.70
CA ILE A 337 10.00 -0.56 -6.79
C ILE A 337 11.37 -0.10 -6.28
N ASN A 338 12.44 -0.83 -6.60
CA ASN A 338 13.81 -0.40 -6.28
C ASN A 338 14.51 0.26 -7.48
N ASN A 339 15.72 0.76 -7.27
CA ASN A 339 16.51 1.42 -8.32
C ASN A 339 17.02 0.47 -9.40
N ALA A 340 16.98 -0.85 -9.16
CA ALA A 340 17.28 -1.88 -10.16
C ALA A 340 16.09 -2.19 -11.09
N GLY A 341 14.92 -1.58 -10.87
CA GLY A 341 13.71 -1.85 -11.67
C GLY A 341 13.02 -3.18 -11.30
N GLN A 342 13.24 -3.65 -10.06
CA GLN A 342 12.51 -4.77 -9.49
C GLN A 342 11.29 -4.27 -8.72
N ILE A 343 10.15 -4.92 -8.90
CA ILE A 343 8.84 -4.50 -8.41
C ILE A 343 8.23 -5.60 -7.54
N ILE A 344 7.68 -5.22 -6.39
CA ILE A 344 6.80 -6.09 -5.61
C ILE A 344 5.39 -6.02 -6.18
N ALA A 345 4.91 -7.12 -6.76
CA ALA A 345 3.58 -7.21 -7.35
C ALA A 345 2.72 -8.28 -6.67
N THR A 346 1.43 -8.03 -6.56
CA THR A 346 0.45 -9.02 -6.10
C THR A 346 -0.40 -9.50 -7.27
N THR A 347 -0.70 -10.80 -7.29
CA THR A 347 -1.54 -11.39 -8.33
C THR A 347 -2.98 -11.61 -7.89
N SER A 348 -3.91 -11.55 -8.85
CA SER A 348 -5.30 -12.00 -8.69
C SER A 348 -5.68 -12.93 -9.84
N VAL A 349 -6.78 -13.68 -9.67
CA VAL A 349 -7.31 -14.54 -10.74
C VAL A 349 -7.85 -13.66 -11.85
N ARG A 350 -7.58 -14.02 -13.11
CA ARG A 350 -8.18 -13.34 -14.25
C ARG A 350 -9.71 -13.34 -14.14
N PRO A 351 -10.38 -12.18 -14.22
CA PRO A 351 -11.83 -12.15 -14.32
C PRO A 351 -12.24 -13.00 -15.53
N ILE A 352 -13.03 -14.04 -15.30
CA ILE A 352 -13.64 -14.80 -16.39
C ILE A 352 -14.78 -13.91 -16.90
N PRO A 353 -14.84 -13.54 -18.19
CA PRO A 353 -16.01 -12.87 -18.73
C PRO A 353 -17.24 -13.71 -18.40
N GLU A 354 -18.21 -13.16 -17.68
CA GLU A 354 -19.46 -13.88 -17.49
C GLU A 354 -20.01 -14.20 -18.89
N PRO A 355 -20.37 -15.46 -19.21
CA PRO A 355 -21.04 -15.75 -20.45
C PRO A 355 -22.27 -14.85 -20.51
N GLU A 356 -22.37 -14.03 -21.55
CA GLU A 356 -23.46 -13.06 -21.70
C GLU A 356 -24.77 -13.77 -21.37
N ILE A 357 -25.46 -13.35 -20.31
CA ILE A 357 -26.71 -13.95 -19.82
C ILE A 357 -27.70 -14.27 -20.96
N PRO A 358 -27.82 -13.45 -22.04
CA PRO A 358 -28.59 -13.80 -23.22
C PRO A 358 -28.18 -15.10 -23.92
N ALA A 359 -26.89 -15.41 -24.03
CA ALA A 359 -26.37 -16.61 -24.69
C ALA A 359 -26.72 -17.88 -23.91
N LEU A 360 -26.56 -17.87 -22.58
CA LEU A 360 -27.00 -18.98 -21.72
C LEU A 360 -28.52 -19.14 -21.73
N PHE A 361 -29.27 -18.04 -21.78
CA PHE A 361 -30.74 -18.07 -21.88
C PHE A 361 -31.20 -18.64 -23.23
N LEU A 362 -30.54 -18.27 -24.33
CA LEU A 362 -30.82 -18.80 -25.68
C LEU A 362 -30.45 -20.28 -25.80
N VAL A 363 -29.35 -20.72 -25.20
CA VAL A 363 -28.99 -22.14 -25.13
C VAL A 363 -30.01 -22.91 -24.30
N GLY A 364 -30.44 -22.36 -23.15
CA GLY A 364 -31.50 -22.94 -22.32
C GLY A 364 -32.84 -23.07 -23.05
N LEU A 365 -33.28 -22.00 -23.72
CA LEU A 365 -34.50 -21.99 -24.54
C LEU A 365 -34.39 -22.94 -25.74
N GLY A 366 -33.21 -23.03 -26.37
CA GLY A 366 -32.92 -23.96 -27.46
C GLY A 366 -33.03 -25.42 -27.02
N LEU A 367 -32.49 -25.76 -25.84
CA LEU A 367 -32.61 -27.09 -25.24
C LEU A 367 -34.06 -27.44 -24.90
N ILE A 368 -34.81 -26.51 -24.30
CA ILE A 368 -36.24 -26.71 -24.00
C ILE A 368 -37.04 -26.91 -25.30
N GLY A 369 -36.78 -26.09 -26.32
CA GLY A 369 -37.40 -26.22 -27.64
C GLY A 369 -37.10 -27.54 -28.34
N PHE A 370 -35.85 -28.02 -28.26
CA PHE A 370 -35.45 -29.33 -28.79
C PHE A 370 -36.14 -30.48 -28.06
N MET A 371 -36.20 -30.44 -26.72
CA MET A 371 -36.90 -31.45 -25.91
C MET A 371 -38.41 -31.49 -26.21
N ALA A 372 -39.04 -30.33 -26.37
CA ALA A 372 -40.46 -30.23 -26.73
C ALA A 372 -40.75 -30.83 -28.12
N ARG A 373 -39.90 -30.53 -29.13
CA ARG A 373 -40.00 -31.14 -30.47
C ARG A 373 -39.83 -32.66 -30.44
N ARG A 374 -38.88 -33.16 -29.65
CA ARG A 374 -38.61 -34.60 -29.53
C ARG A 374 -39.74 -35.37 -28.84
N LYS A 375 -40.44 -34.73 -27.89
CA LYS A 375 -41.64 -35.28 -27.23
C LYS A 375 -42.84 -35.34 -28.18
N LYS A 376 -43.01 -34.33 -29.05
CA LYS A 376 -44.08 -34.29 -30.06
C LYS A 376 -43.88 -35.34 -31.17
N ALA A 377 -42.64 -35.60 -31.58
CA ALA A 377 -42.31 -36.62 -32.57
C ALA A 377 -42.52 -38.07 -32.10
N LYS A 378 -42.62 -38.31 -30.78
CA LYS A 378 -42.90 -39.65 -30.20
C LYS A 378 -44.40 -39.94 -29.99
N ASN A 379 -45.26 -38.92 -30.12
CA ASN A 379 -46.72 -39.07 -30.08
C ASN A 379 -47.33 -38.46 -31.37
N PRO A 380 -47.21 -39.10 -32.54
CA PRO A 380 -48.10 -38.79 -33.65
C PRO A 380 -49.51 -39.28 -33.29
N GLU A 381 -50.51 -38.42 -33.47
CA GLU A 381 -51.93 -38.80 -33.36
C GLU A 381 -52.31 -39.92 -34.35
#